data_AF-A0A1I9XYD3-F1
#
_entry.id   AF-A0A1I9XYD3-F1
#
_cell.length_a   1.000
_cell.length_b   1.000
_cell.length_c   1.000
_cell.angle_alpha   90.00
_cell.angle_beta   90.00
_cell.angle_gamma   90.00
#
_symmetry.space_group_name_H-M   'P 1'
#
loop_
_entity.id
_entity.type
_entity.pdbx_description
1 polymer ?
#
loop_
_entity_poly.entity_id
_entity_poly.type
_entity_poly.pdbx_seq_one_letter_code
_entity_poly.pdbx_strand_id
1 'polypeptide(L)'
;MRMLYSRVFIILTSGCAASGDHTLDNLVGQNSFTIAERYGTPSNYRLEDELLQLNYGSEAVGCRVMMLVDPAQRVVGSISTGARCAELSGRQTIP
;
A
#
# COMPACT_ATOMS: atom_id res chain seq x y z
N MET A 1 30.35 20.57 44.00
CA MET A 1 30.19 19.19 43.47
C MET A 1 29.38 19.26 42.18
N ARG A 2 29.98 18.94 41.03
CA ARG A 2 29.31 18.96 39.72
C ARG A 2 28.61 17.61 39.50
N MET A 3 27.28 17.57 39.54
CA MET A 3 26.51 16.42 39.06
C MET A 3 26.34 16.55 37.54
N LEU A 4 27.12 15.78 36.80
CA LEU A 4 26.89 15.54 35.37
C LEU A 4 25.67 14.60 35.24
N TYR A 5 24.48 15.17 35.02
CA TYR A 5 23.31 14.40 34.61
C TYR A 5 23.51 13.99 33.14
N SER A 6 23.94 12.74 32.95
CA SER A 6 24.02 12.08 31.66
C SER A 6 22.61 11.97 31.07
N ARG A 7 22.25 12.90 30.17
CA ARG A 7 21.02 12.80 29.38
C ARG A 7 21.23 11.77 28.29
N VAL A 8 21.07 10.50 28.63
CA VAL A 8 20.94 9.43 27.64
C VAL A 8 19.57 9.60 26.98
N PHE A 9 19.54 10.31 25.86
CA PHE A 9 18.37 10.41 24.99
C PHE A 9 18.37 9.17 24.09
N ILE A 10 17.76 8.08 24.56
CA ILE A 10 17.57 6.87 23.76
C ILE A 10 16.50 7.21 22.72
N ILE A 11 16.93 7.65 21.53
CA ILE A 11 16.06 7.71 20.36
C ILE A 11 15.85 6.26 19.92
N LEU A 12 14.81 5.62 20.46
CA LEU A 12 14.25 4.41 19.87
C LEU A 12 13.67 4.84 18.52
N THR A 13 14.51 4.80 17.47
CA THR A 13 14.04 4.86 16.10
C THR A 13 13.27 3.56 15.86
N SER A 14 11.99 3.55 16.21
CA SER A 14 11.04 2.60 15.63
C SER A 14 11.03 2.88 14.14
N GLY A 15 11.91 2.22 13.41
CA GLY A 15 11.92 2.27 11.97
C GLY A 15 10.57 1.74 11.50
N CYS A 16 9.69 2.64 11.05
CA CYS A 16 8.71 2.25 10.08
C CYS A 16 9.54 1.80 8.87
N ALA A 17 9.73 0.49 8.72
CA ALA A 17 10.11 -0.05 7.43
C ALA A 17 8.94 0.27 6.51
N ALA A 18 8.98 1.45 5.89
CA ALA A 18 8.21 1.73 4.70
C ALA A 18 8.78 0.79 3.64
N SER A 19 8.28 -0.43 3.63
CA SER A 19 8.49 -1.38 2.55
C SER A 19 7.71 -0.81 1.38
N GLY A 20 8.32 0.15 0.68
CA GLY A 20 7.88 0.59 -0.64
C GLY A 20 7.98 -0.60 -1.56
N ASP A 21 6.85 -1.27 -1.76
CA ASP A 21 6.73 -2.43 -2.61
C ASP A 21 6.83 -1.94 -4.06
N HIS A 22 8.03 -1.98 -4.64
CA HIS A 22 8.36 -1.41 -5.97
C HIS A 22 7.46 -1.90 -7.11
N THR A 23 6.72 -2.99 -6.90
CA THR A 23 5.76 -3.57 -7.84
C THR A 23 4.44 -2.80 -7.88
N LEU A 24 4.11 -2.03 -6.83
CA LEU A 24 2.95 -1.14 -6.78
C LEU A 24 3.20 0.19 -7.48
N ASP A 25 4.45 0.67 -7.52
CA ASP A 25 4.84 1.84 -8.32
C ASP A 25 4.54 1.64 -9.81
N ASN A 26 4.54 0.38 -10.28
CA ASN A 26 4.19 0.04 -11.66
C ASN A 26 2.67 0.09 -11.94
N LEU A 27 1.81 0.31 -10.94
CA LEU A 27 0.36 0.34 -11.15
C LEU A 27 -0.14 1.72 -11.60
N VAL A 28 0.57 2.79 -11.26
CA VAL A 28 0.18 4.15 -11.62
C VAL A 28 0.16 4.31 -13.15
N GLY A 29 -0.92 4.89 -13.68
CA GLY A 29 -1.19 5.03 -15.12
C GLY A 29 -1.84 3.81 -15.77
N GLN A 30 -1.87 2.64 -15.11
CA GLN A 30 -2.61 1.49 -15.61
C GLN A 30 -4.11 1.73 -15.57
N ASN A 31 -4.82 1.02 -16.45
CA ASN A 31 -6.27 1.04 -16.46
C ASN A 31 -6.82 0.16 -15.32
N SER A 32 -7.88 0.60 -14.65
CA SER A 32 -8.54 -0.11 -13.55
C SER A 32 -9.04 -1.51 -13.92
N PHE A 33 -9.36 -1.78 -15.19
CA PHE A 33 -9.72 -3.11 -15.67
C PHE A 33 -8.52 -4.08 -15.62
N THR A 34 -7.33 -3.63 -15.99
CA THR A 34 -6.08 -4.42 -15.87
C THR A 34 -5.76 -4.73 -14.41
N ILE A 35 -6.07 -3.81 -13.51
CA ILE A 35 -5.98 -4.05 -12.07
C ILE A 35 -6.98 -5.12 -11.63
N ALA A 36 -8.23 -5.03 -12.09
CA ALA A 36 -9.27 -5.99 -11.74
C ALA A 36 -8.94 -7.40 -12.25
N GLU A 37 -8.25 -7.55 -13.38
CA GLU A 37 -7.72 -8.85 -13.84
C GLU A 37 -6.69 -9.44 -12.87
N ARG A 38 -5.88 -8.59 -12.24
CA ARG A 38 -4.83 -9.02 -11.30
C ARG A 38 -5.35 -9.29 -9.89
N TYR A 39 -6.22 -8.42 -9.38
CA TYR A 39 -6.67 -8.44 -7.98
C TYR A 39 -8.12 -8.90 -7.82
N GLY A 40 -8.85 -9.13 -8.91
CA GLY A 40 -10.26 -9.48 -8.92
C GLY A 40 -11.18 -8.29 -8.64
N THR A 41 -12.34 -8.57 -8.06
CA THR A 41 -13.30 -7.54 -7.64
C THR A 41 -12.84 -6.89 -6.34
N PRO A 42 -12.84 -5.55 -6.23
CA PRO A 42 -12.55 -4.89 -4.96
C PRO A 42 -13.55 -5.30 -3.88
N SER A 43 -13.07 -5.47 -2.65
CA SER A 43 -13.89 -5.83 -1.49
C SER A 43 -14.86 -4.71 -1.11
N ASN A 44 -14.45 -3.45 -1.31
CA ASN A 44 -15.31 -2.28 -1.25
C ASN A 44 -14.69 -1.11 -2.02
N TYR A 45 -15.47 -0.06 -2.23
CA TYR A 45 -15.03 1.17 -2.85
C TYR A 45 -15.51 2.38 -2.05
N ARG A 46 -14.84 3.52 -2.24
CA ARG A 46 -15.24 4.83 -1.73
C ARG A 46 -14.96 5.88 -2.79
N LEU A 47 -15.85 6.85 -2.92
CA LEU A 47 -15.60 8.03 -3.75
C LEU A 47 -15.02 9.13 -2.83
N GLU A 48 -13.80 9.58 -3.13
CA GLU A 48 -13.14 10.70 -2.45
C GLU A 48 -12.90 11.81 -3.47
N ASP A 49 -13.68 12.88 -3.36
CA ASP A 49 -13.77 13.95 -4.36
C ASP A 49 -14.07 13.41 -5.77
N GLU A 50 -13.12 13.52 -6.70
CA GLU A 50 -13.23 13.02 -8.08
C GLU A 50 -12.56 11.65 -8.27
N LEU A 51 -11.92 11.12 -7.23
CA LEU A 51 -11.18 9.86 -7.29
C LEU A 51 -11.98 8.72 -6.67
N LEU A 52 -12.02 7.60 -7.38
CA LEU A 52 -12.58 6.36 -6.87
C LEU A 52 -11.48 5.56 -6.17
N GLN A 53 -11.60 5.42 -4.85
CA GLN A 53 -10.78 4.51 -4.07
C GLN A 53 -11.33 3.08 -4.15
N LEU A 54 -10.52 2.16 -4.65
CA LEU A 54 -10.79 0.72 -4.67
C LEU A 54 -9.97 0.04 -3.57
N ASN A 55 -10.63 -0.74 -2.72
CA ASN A 55 -9.99 -1.47 -1.63
C ASN A 55 -10.03 -2.99 -1.93
N TYR A 56 -8.87 -3.61 -1.98
CA TYR A 56 -8.68 -5.04 -2.18
C TYR A 56 -8.14 -5.69 -0.91
N GLY A 57 -8.67 -6.86 -0.55
CA GLY A 57 -8.25 -7.58 0.63
C GLY A 57 -8.68 -6.91 1.94
N SER A 58 -7.99 -7.26 3.02
CA SER A 58 -8.26 -6.75 4.36
C SER A 58 -7.02 -6.90 5.24
N GLU A 59 -6.78 -5.95 6.14
CA GLU A 59 -5.71 -6.08 7.12
C GLU A 59 -5.91 -7.32 8.02
N ALA A 60 -7.15 -7.73 8.25
CA ALA A 60 -7.48 -8.94 9.00
C ALA A 60 -6.95 -10.22 8.33
N VAL A 61 -6.82 -10.24 6.99
CA VAL A 61 -6.23 -11.35 6.24
C VAL A 61 -4.73 -11.17 5.98
N GLY A 62 -4.14 -10.10 6.54
CA GLY A 62 -2.71 -9.81 6.49
C GLY A 62 -2.25 -9.03 5.26
N CYS A 63 -3.16 -8.67 4.34
CA CYS A 63 -2.85 -7.75 3.25
C CYS A 63 -4.08 -6.96 2.79
N ARG A 64 -3.91 -5.66 2.65
CA ARG A 64 -4.85 -4.72 2.05
C ARG A 64 -4.11 -3.92 0.97
N VAL A 65 -4.74 -3.75 -0.19
CA VAL A 65 -4.26 -2.86 -1.25
C VAL A 65 -5.33 -1.82 -1.52
N MET A 66 -4.94 -0.55 -1.53
CA MET A 66 -5.80 0.58 -1.83
C MET A 66 -5.31 1.24 -3.11
N MET A 67 -6.22 1.51 -4.03
CA MET A 67 -5.90 2.18 -5.29
C MET A 67 -6.83 3.36 -5.51
N LEU A 68 -6.27 4.48 -5.92
CA LEU A 68 -7.01 5.66 -6.33
C LEU A 68 -7.11 5.67 -7.85
N VAL A 69 -8.32 5.80 -8.37
CA VAL A 69 -8.62 5.77 -9.79
C VAL A 69 -9.30 7.08 -10.18
N ASP A 70 -8.83 7.71 -11.25
CA ASP A 70 -9.45 8.92 -11.79
C ASP A 70 -10.73 8.63 -12.62
N PRO A 71 -11.50 9.67 -13.01
CA PRO A 71 -12.69 9.49 -13.85
C PRO A 71 -12.41 8.82 -15.21
N ALA A 72 -11.17 8.87 -15.69
CA ALA A 72 -10.72 8.20 -16.92
C ALA A 72 -10.33 6.73 -16.70
N GLN A 73 -10.63 6.17 -15.52
CA GLN A 73 -10.32 4.78 -15.14
C GLN A 73 -8.81 4.50 -15.09
N ARG A 74 -7.99 5.49 -14.75
CA ARG A 74 -6.54 5.34 -14.57
C ARG A 74 -6.17 5.37 -13.11
N VAL A 75 -5.27 4.47 -12.70
CA VAL A 75 -4.71 4.48 -11.35
C VAL A 75 -3.80 5.71 -11.20
N VAL A 76 -4.09 6.57 -10.23
CA VAL A 76 -3.28 7.77 -9.92
C VAL A 76 -2.46 7.61 -8.65
N GLY A 77 -2.76 6.60 -7.83
CA GLY A 77 -1.99 6.26 -6.65
C GLY A 77 -2.34 4.87 -6.15
N SER A 78 -1.39 4.20 -5.51
CA SER A 78 -1.64 2.93 -4.82
C SER A 78 -0.81 2.81 -3.56
N ILE A 79 -1.34 2.09 -2.59
CA ILE A 79 -0.65 1.75 -1.35
C ILE A 79 -1.06 0.34 -0.92
N SER A 80 -0.12 -0.43 -0.38
CA SER A 80 -0.42 -1.68 0.30
C SER A 80 -0.06 -1.60 1.77
N THR A 81 -0.84 -2.29 2.60
CA THR A 81 -0.60 -2.40 4.04
C THR A 81 -0.80 -3.84 4.50
N GLY A 82 0.10 -4.32 5.35
CA GLY A 82 0.06 -5.67 5.91
C GLY A 82 1.26 -6.53 5.51
N ALA A 83 1.70 -7.39 6.43
CA ALA A 83 2.92 -8.18 6.31
C ALA A 83 2.92 -9.16 5.12
N ARG A 84 1.73 -9.51 4.59
CA ARG A 84 1.58 -10.48 3.49
C ARG A 84 1.46 -9.83 2.12
N CYS A 85 1.48 -8.50 2.02
CA CYS A 85 1.39 -7.84 0.71
C CYS A 85 2.62 -8.10 -0.17
N ALA A 86 3.81 -8.19 0.43
CA ALA A 86 5.04 -8.54 -0.28
C ALA A 86 4.99 -9.95 -0.90
N GLU A 87 4.30 -10.90 -0.27
CA GLU A 87 4.12 -12.26 -0.82
C GLU A 87 3.22 -12.27 -2.06
N LEU A 88 2.21 -11.40 -2.11
CA LEU A 88 1.33 -11.23 -3.27
C LEU A 88 2.04 -10.48 -4.41
N SER A 89 2.94 -9.56 -4.06
CA SER A 89 3.81 -8.83 -4.98
C SER A 89 4.82 -9.75 -5.70
N GLY A 90 5.38 -10.73 -4.97
CA GLY A 90 6.33 -11.72 -5.51
C GLY A 90 5.70 -12.87 -6.29
N ARG A 91 4.37 -13.05 -6.26
CA ARG A 91 3.66 -14.12 -6.97
C ARG A 91 3.23 -13.68 -8.37
N GLN A 92 4.16 -13.11 -9.13
CA GLN A 92 4.00 -12.90 -10.57
C GLN A 92 4.35 -14.20 -11.30
N THR A 93 3.59 -15.28 -11.06
CA THR A 93 3.68 -16.49 -11.88
C THR A 93 2.86 -16.27 -13.14
N ILE A 94 3.58 -15.94 -14.21
CA ILE A 94 3.18 -16.05 -15.61
C ILE A 94 3.02 -17.55 -15.93
N PRO A 95 1.87 -18.00 -16.46
CA PRO A 95 1.84 -18.97 -17.54
C PRO A 95 1.80 -18.26 -18.90
#